data_AF-A0A1Q8YBQ8-F1
#
_entry.id   AF-A0A1Q8YBQ8-F1
#
_cell.length_a   1.000
_cell.length_b   1.000
_cell.length_c   1.000
_cell.angle_alpha   90.00
_cell.angle_beta   90.00
_cell.angle_gamma   90.00
#
_symmetry.space_group_name_H-M   'P 1'
#
loop_
_entity.id
_entity.type
_entity.pdbx_description
1 polymer ?
#
loop_
_entity_poly.entity_id
_entity_poly.type
_entity_poly.pdbx_seq_one_letter_code
_entity_poly.pdbx_strand_id
1 'polypeptide(L)'
;MEDSAKVNPIETDAARSMLDQLLEDSRLYSKGADYKNLLDFVVRLSNFAPFNALLLQIQKPGLNHAASARDWRETFKRTIKADARPLLILWPFGPLALLRLCMT
;
A
#
# COMPACT_ATOMS: atom_id res chain seq x y z
N MET A 1 -39.74 26.39 -13.80
CA MET A 1 -40.43 26.31 -12.50
C MET A 1 -39.58 25.38 -11.66
N GLU A 2 -38.55 25.96 -11.04
CA GLU A 2 -37.50 25.27 -10.29
C GLU A 2 -38.06 24.66 -9.00
N ASP A 3 -37.83 23.35 -8.84
CA ASP A 3 -38.05 22.62 -7.61
C ASP A 3 -36.82 22.80 -6.71
N SER A 4 -36.85 23.84 -5.86
CA SER A 4 -35.84 24.06 -4.83
C SER A 4 -36.12 23.15 -3.63
N ALA A 5 -35.49 21.98 -3.65
CA ALA A 5 -35.34 21.13 -2.48
C ALA A 5 -34.70 21.94 -1.34
N LYS A 6 -35.46 22.18 -0.28
CA LYS A 6 -34.98 22.85 0.93
C LYS A 6 -33.94 21.94 1.60
N VAL A 7 -32.68 22.27 1.42
CA VAL A 7 -31.56 21.61 2.10
C VAL A 7 -31.62 22.01 3.58
N ASN A 8 -31.79 21.02 4.47
CA ASN A 8 -31.79 21.25 5.92
C ASN A 8 -30.40 21.74 6.36
N PRO A 9 -30.28 22.93 7.00
CA PRO A 9 -28.98 23.50 7.39
C PRO A 9 -28.16 22.59 8.32
N ILE A 10 -28.85 21.81 9.16
CA ILE A 10 -28.24 20.92 10.17
C ILE A 10 -27.54 19.72 9.51
N GLU A 11 -28.13 19.14 8.47
CA GLU A 11 -27.53 18.04 7.71
C GLU A 11 -26.30 18.52 6.94
N THR A 12 -26.30 19.77 6.47
CA THR A 12 -25.15 20.33 5.76
C THR A 12 -23.95 20.59 6.66
N ASP A 13 -24.14 21.00 7.91
CA ASP A 13 -23.01 21.24 8.82
C ASP A 13 -22.39 19.92 9.31
N ALA A 14 -23.22 18.92 9.60
CA ALA A 14 -22.73 17.58 9.92
C ALA A 14 -21.99 16.95 8.72
N ALA A 15 -22.54 17.08 7.50
CA ALA A 15 -21.90 16.59 6.29
C ALA A 15 -20.59 17.33 5.97
N ARG A 16 -20.54 18.65 6.18
CA ARG A 16 -19.30 19.45 6.05
C ARG A 16 -18.26 19.01 7.08
N SER A 17 -18.64 18.84 8.35
CA SER A 17 -17.71 18.40 9.40
C SER A 17 -17.14 17.00 9.14
N MET A 18 -17.96 16.06 8.65
CA MET A 18 -17.48 14.74 8.23
C MET A 18 -16.57 14.80 7.01
N LEU A 19 -16.89 15.66 6.03
CA LEU A 19 -16.05 15.86 4.85
C LEU A 19 -14.72 16.51 5.22
N ASP A 20 -14.73 17.47 6.13
CA ASP A 20 -13.53 18.13 6.65
C ASP A 20 -12.67 17.13 7.42
N GLN A 21 -13.25 16.27 8.25
CA GLN A 21 -12.52 15.17 8.90
C GLN A 21 -11.89 14.21 7.88
N LEU A 22 -12.62 13.82 6.84
CA LEU A 22 -12.07 12.98 5.77
C LEU A 22 -10.95 13.67 4.98
N LEU A 23 -11.05 14.98 4.77
CA LEU A 23 -10.00 15.79 4.13
C LEU A 23 -8.78 15.97 5.05
N GLU A 24 -8.98 16.13 6.35
CA GLU A 24 -7.94 16.18 7.38
C GLU A 24 -7.21 14.82 7.50
N ASP A 25 -7.96 13.72 7.48
CA ASP A 25 -7.43 12.36 7.51
C ASP A 25 -6.69 12.00 6.20
N SER A 26 -7.17 12.50 5.05
CA SER A 26 -6.44 12.43 3.79
C SER A 26 -5.12 13.22 3.85
N ARG A 27 -5.12 14.37 4.53
CA ARG A 27 -3.90 15.16 4.80
C ARG A 27 -2.97 14.48 5.80
N LEU A 28 -3.39 13.46 6.55
CA LEU A 28 -2.49 12.67 7.39
C LEU A 28 -1.42 11.94 6.54
N TYR A 29 -1.72 11.64 5.27
CA TYR A 29 -0.73 11.14 4.29
C TYR A 29 0.21 12.23 3.74
N SER A 30 0.04 13.48 4.16
CA SER A 30 0.89 14.63 3.76
C SER A 30 2.02 14.93 4.76
N LYS A 31 2.13 14.20 5.88
CA LYS A 31 3.27 14.33 6.78
C LYS A 31 4.51 13.83 6.04
N GLY A 32 5.33 14.77 5.57
CA GLY A 32 6.50 14.50 4.73
C GLY A 32 7.45 13.45 5.31
N ALA A 33 7.47 13.23 6.63
CA ALA A 33 8.25 12.17 7.26
C ALA A 33 7.76 10.75 6.89
N ASP A 34 6.45 10.49 6.94
CA ASP A 34 5.89 9.18 6.62
C ASP A 34 5.98 8.90 5.11
N TYR A 35 5.73 9.94 4.30
CA TYR A 35 5.95 9.87 2.85
C TYR A 35 7.42 9.65 2.50
N LYS A 36 8.35 10.30 3.22
CA LYS A 36 9.79 10.07 3.03
C LYS A 36 10.18 8.66 3.45
N ASN A 37 9.69 8.15 4.57
CA ASN A 37 9.93 6.78 5.02
C ASN A 37 9.41 5.74 4.00
N LEU A 38 8.27 6.05 3.36
CA LEU A 38 7.69 5.28 2.29
C LEU A 38 8.57 5.28 1.03
N LEU A 39 9.04 6.46 0.60
CA LEU A 39 9.97 6.58 -0.53
C LEU A 39 11.31 5.89 -0.24
N ASP A 40 11.84 6.05 0.96
CA ASP A 40 13.07 5.38 1.42
C ASP A 40 12.88 3.85 1.39
N PHE A 41 11.70 3.35 1.73
CA PHE A 41 11.35 1.93 1.58
C PHE A 41 11.34 1.48 0.12
N VAL A 42 10.68 2.25 -0.75
CA VAL A 42 10.61 1.93 -2.19
C VAL A 42 12.01 1.89 -2.82
N VAL A 43 12.89 2.82 -2.44
CA VAL A 43 14.29 2.84 -2.90
C VAL A 43 15.07 1.62 -2.40
N ARG A 44 14.83 1.15 -1.17
CA ARG A 44 15.46 -0.08 -0.64
C ARG A 44 15.00 -1.34 -1.39
N LEU A 45 13.77 -1.39 -1.87
CA LEU A 45 13.20 -2.50 -2.64
C LEU A 45 13.28 -2.29 -4.16
N SER A 46 14.43 -1.80 -4.65
CA SER A 46 14.66 -1.52 -6.08
C SER A 46 14.59 -2.73 -7.01
N ASN A 47 14.59 -3.95 -6.47
CA ASN A 47 14.36 -5.18 -7.24
C ASN A 47 12.91 -5.28 -7.78
N PHE A 48 11.98 -4.46 -7.28
CA PHE A 48 10.60 -4.39 -7.75
C PHE A 48 10.27 -3.03 -8.34
N ALA A 49 9.30 -2.99 -9.24
CA ALA A 49 8.73 -1.74 -9.71
C ALA A 49 8.20 -0.90 -8.52
N PRO A 50 8.30 0.44 -8.56
CA PRO A 50 7.92 1.32 -7.44
C PRO A 50 6.52 1.04 -6.86
N PHE A 51 5.55 0.78 -7.74
CA PHE A 51 4.19 0.44 -7.33
C PHE A 51 4.12 -0.91 -6.60
N ASN A 52 4.85 -1.92 -7.06
CA ASN A 52 4.92 -3.22 -6.38
C ASN A 52 5.60 -3.10 -5.01
N ALA A 53 6.66 -2.29 -4.89
CA ALA A 53 7.29 -2.01 -3.61
C ALA A 53 6.31 -1.32 -2.64
N LEU A 54 5.56 -0.33 -3.12
CA LEU A 54 4.52 0.33 -2.33
C LEU A 54 3.45 -0.67 -1.86
N LEU A 55 2.98 -1.53 -2.76
CA LEU A 55 1.97 -2.53 -2.47
C LEU A 55 2.45 -3.54 -1.41
N LEU A 56 3.73 -3.90 -1.43
CA LEU A 56 4.35 -4.75 -0.41
C LEU A 56 4.44 -4.05 0.95
N GLN A 57 4.75 -2.75 0.97
CA GLN A 57 4.79 -1.96 2.21
C GLN A 57 3.41 -1.91 2.90
N ILE A 58 2.34 -1.78 2.13
CA ILE A 58 0.96 -1.77 2.66
C ILE A 58 0.58 -3.13 3.24
N GLN A 59 0.92 -4.22 2.54
CA GLN A 59 0.57 -5.57 3.01
C GLN A 59 1.41 -6.02 4.22
N LYS A 60 2.68 -5.61 4.28
CA LYS A 60 3.61 -5.99 5.35
C LYS A 60 4.61 -4.87 5.62
N PRO A 61 4.29 -3.92 6.52
CA PRO A 61 5.21 -2.85 6.87
C PRO A 61 6.45 -3.42 7.59
N GLY A 62 7.63 -2.92 7.26
CA GLY A 62 8.90 -3.38 7.86
C GLY A 62 9.57 -4.55 7.11
N LEU A 63 9.19 -4.78 5.86
CA LEU A 63 9.80 -5.80 5.02
C LEU A 63 11.22 -5.41 4.56
N ASN A 64 12.23 -6.21 4.91
CA ASN A 64 13.61 -5.94 4.47
C ASN A 64 13.92 -6.52 3.08
N HIS A 65 13.38 -7.69 2.76
CA HIS A 65 13.61 -8.37 1.50
C HIS A 65 12.34 -9.03 0.97
N ALA A 66 11.96 -8.66 -0.25
CA ALA A 66 11.04 -9.40 -1.09
C ALA A 66 11.81 -10.06 -2.22
N ALA A 67 11.45 -11.30 -2.57
CA ALA A 67 12.00 -12.00 -3.71
C ALA A 67 11.04 -13.12 -4.12
N SER A 68 11.12 -13.56 -5.38
CA SER A 68 10.37 -14.72 -5.83
C SER A 68 10.91 -16.01 -5.24
N ALA A 69 10.11 -17.08 -5.28
CA ALA A 69 10.55 -18.39 -4.82
C ALA A 69 11.77 -18.91 -5.58
N ARG A 70 11.92 -18.48 -6.84
CA ARG A 70 13.07 -18.77 -7.67
C ARG A 70 14.31 -18.02 -7.18
N ASP A 71 14.20 -16.71 -6.99
CA ASP A 71 15.31 -15.86 -6.53
C ASP A 71 15.82 -16.28 -5.14
N TRP A 72 14.91 -16.68 -4.24
CA TRP A 72 15.30 -17.23 -2.94
C TRP A 72 16.19 -18.47 -3.06
N ARG A 73 15.90 -19.34 -4.03
CA ARG A 73 16.66 -20.56 -4.28
C ARG A 73 17.96 -20.30 -5.03
N GLU A 74 17.91 -19.46 -6.06
CA GLU A 74 19.03 -19.24 -6.98
C GLU A 74 20.04 -18.21 -6.44
N THR A 75 19.57 -17.07 -5.93
CA THR A 75 20.43 -15.97 -5.45
C THR A 75 20.78 -16.13 -3.98
N PHE A 76 19.79 -16.41 -3.14
CA PHE A 76 19.98 -16.45 -1.69
C PHE A 76 20.30 -17.84 -1.14
N LYS A 77 20.19 -18.89 -1.97
CA LYS A 77 20.35 -20.31 -1.58
C LYS A 77 19.55 -20.67 -0.31
N ARG A 78 18.39 -20.03 -0.13
CA ARG A 78 17.50 -20.21 1.01
C ARG A 78 16.17 -20.82 0.57
N THR A 79 15.52 -21.50 1.50
CA THR A 79 14.20 -22.11 1.29
C THR A 79 13.14 -21.27 1.99
N ILE A 80 12.02 -21.03 1.31
CA ILE A 80 10.87 -20.34 1.89
C ILE A 80 10.21 -21.27 2.92
N LYS A 81 9.88 -20.75 4.11
CA LYS A 81 9.09 -21.46 5.13
C LYS A 81 7.73 -21.88 4.56
N ALA A 82 7.28 -23.11 4.84
CA ALA A 82 6.05 -23.66 4.28
C ALA A 82 4.80 -22.80 4.62
N ASP A 83 4.78 -22.20 5.83
CA ASP A 83 3.69 -21.34 6.31
C ASP A 83 3.87 -19.84 5.98
N ALA A 84 4.76 -19.51 5.04
CA ALA A 84 4.95 -18.12 4.65
C ALA A 84 3.68 -17.58 3.95
N ARG A 85 3.07 -16.54 4.56
CA ARG A 85 1.95 -15.82 3.96
C ARG A 85 2.36 -15.22 2.61
N PRO A 86 1.67 -15.55 1.51
CA PRO A 86 1.97 -14.96 0.21
C PRO A 86 1.53 -13.50 0.20
N LEU A 87 2.36 -12.64 -0.39
CA LEU A 87 2.06 -11.25 -0.69
C LEU A 87 1.72 -11.09 -2.16
N LEU A 88 0.81 -10.16 -2.45
CA LEU A 88 0.37 -9.84 -3.79
C LEU A 88 1.32 -8.83 -4.44
N ILE A 89 1.66 -9.07 -5.70
CA ILE A 89 2.31 -8.10 -6.60
C ILE A 89 1.58 -8.03 -7.94
N LEU A 90 1.69 -6.89 -8.60
CA LEU A 90 1.27 -6.78 -10.00
C LEU A 90 2.32 -7.41 -10.90
N TRP A 91 1.87 -8.27 -11.81
CA TRP A 91 2.68 -8.81 -12.88
C TRP A 91 2.67 -7.84 -14.08
N PRO A 92 3.80 -7.58 -14.74
CA PRO A 92 3.81 -6.73 -15.94
C PRO A 92 2.97 -7.36 -17.05
N PHE A 93 1.90 -6.68 -17.46
CA PHE A 93 0.98 -7.09 -18.53
C PHE A 93 0.11 -8.34 -18.25
N GLY A 94 -0.18 -8.70 -16.98
CA GLY A 94 -0.96 -9.90 -16.64
C GLY A 94 -1.76 -9.84 -15.33
N PRO A 95 -2.56 -10.89 -15.02
CA PRO A 95 -3.32 -10.98 -13.78
C PRO A 95 -2.40 -11.07 -12.54
N LEU A 96 -2.96 -10.74 -11.37
CA LEU A 96 -2.27 -10.65 -10.06
C LEU A 96 -1.40 -11.88 -9.76
N ALA A 97 -0.19 -11.65 -9.25
CA ALA A 97 0.74 -12.72 -8.90
C ALA A 97 1.08 -12.73 -7.40
N LEU A 98 1.41 -13.92 -6.89
CA LEU A 98 1.73 -14.16 -5.48
C LEU A 98 3.24 -14.38 -5.32
N LEU A 99 3.86 -13.57 -4.47
CA LEU A 99 5.21 -13.76 -3.97
C LEU A 99 5.16 -14.32 -2.56
N ARG A 100 5.97 -15.34 -2.27
CA ARG A 100 6.17 -15.77 -0.88
C ARG A 100 7.47 -15.19 -0.35
N LEU A 101 7.37 -14.53 0.80
CA LEU A 101 8.54 -13.99 1.48
C LEU A 101 9.16 -15.01 2.42
N CYS A 102 10.49 -15.04 2.45
CA CYS A 102 11.20 -15.67 3.55
C CYS A 102 11.26 -14.68 4.72
N MET A 103 10.56 -14.95 5.82
CA MET A 103 10.84 -14.27 7.09
C MET A 103 12.12 -14.87 7.66
N THR A 104 13.15 -14.03 7.87
CA THR A 104 14.26 -14.34 8.78
C THR A 104 13.69 -14.83 10.10
#